data_AF-A0A970F662-F1
#
_entry.id   AF-A0A970F662-F1
#
_cell.length_a   1.000
_cell.length_b   1.000
_cell.length_c   1.000
_cell.angle_alpha   90.00
_cell.angle_beta   90.00
_cell.angle_gamma   90.00
#
_symmetry.space_group_name_H-M   'P 1'
#
loop_
_entity.id
_entity.type
_entity.pdbx_description
1 polymer ?
#
loop_
_entity_poly.entity_id
_entity_poly.type
_entity_poly.pdbx_seq_one_letter_code
_entity_poly.pdbx_strand_id
1 'polypeptide(L)'
;MKKRIVSSLLACSLVFTAVSAPSIALADNFDQKIEQKNKEINELKSQQTSLQTKISSLEGEIAGINTQAQALLAKQVKLNEETEQLKQEIADLEVRIERREEAIRNQARDVQVNGSQTTLIDAVLNADSLTDAIGRVQAMSTIVNANNDLVTQQKLDKQAVEDKTAENEAKMAEIQENQVALEAQKGELVSSQAELAVLKADLAIQQSSKESEKETLQEQKAAAEAERARIAEEERLAAAAQAAAAQAAAQAQAQTQTQTQTSIQGTTNNTTSNSTNNSSNDVVNNSTSNSTPTTPNVVTPSAPEVST
;
A
#
# COMPACT_ATOMS: atom_id res chain seq x y z
N MET A 1 -22.54 -4.98 -12.32
CA MET A 1 -22.00 -5.94 -13.32
C MET A 1 -20.55 -6.24 -12.95
N LYS A 2 -20.17 -7.49 -12.70
CA LYS A 2 -18.81 -7.82 -12.20
C LYS A 2 -17.82 -7.86 -13.36
N LYS A 3 -16.90 -6.90 -13.45
CA LYS A 3 -15.82 -6.89 -14.44
C LYS A 3 -14.76 -7.91 -14.02
N ARG A 4 -14.60 -8.98 -14.80
CA ARG A 4 -13.56 -10.00 -14.59
C ARG A 4 -12.23 -9.44 -15.06
N ILE A 5 -11.30 -9.20 -14.14
CA ILE A 5 -9.91 -8.89 -14.46
C ILE A 5 -9.23 -10.18 -14.94
N VAL A 6 -8.57 -10.12 -16.09
CA VAL A 6 -7.97 -11.27 -16.75
C VAL A 6 -6.57 -11.49 -16.17
N SER A 7 -6.40 -12.55 -15.38
CA SER A 7 -5.08 -13.04 -14.97
C SER A 7 -4.34 -13.66 -16.16
N SER A 8 -3.63 -12.85 -16.94
CA SER A 8 -2.69 -13.32 -17.96
C SER A 8 -1.40 -13.80 -17.31
N LEU A 9 -1.42 -15.01 -16.76
CA LEU A 9 -0.23 -15.65 -16.19
C LEU A 9 0.73 -16.06 -17.32
N LEU A 10 1.82 -15.31 -17.50
CA LEU A 10 2.79 -15.54 -18.58
C LEU A 10 3.64 -16.78 -18.29
N ALA A 11 3.23 -17.93 -18.82
CA ALA A 11 3.98 -19.18 -18.71
C ALA A 11 5.21 -19.20 -19.64
N CYS A 12 6.36 -18.76 -19.13
CA CYS A 12 7.65 -18.91 -19.81
C CYS A 12 8.32 -20.25 -19.44
N SER A 13 7.93 -21.33 -20.12
CA SER A 13 8.64 -22.60 -20.07
C SER A 13 9.94 -22.52 -20.90
N LEU A 14 11.10 -22.51 -20.24
CA LEU A 14 12.41 -22.68 -20.88
C LEU A 14 13.18 -23.82 -20.21
N VAL A 15 13.06 -25.01 -20.81
CA VAL A 15 13.99 -26.11 -20.58
C VAL A 15 15.18 -25.90 -21.52
N PHE A 16 16.39 -25.74 -20.97
CA PHE A 16 17.61 -25.66 -21.76
C PHE A 16 18.70 -26.56 -21.18
N THR A 17 18.99 -27.66 -21.88
CA THR A 17 20.03 -28.63 -21.51
C THR A 17 20.78 -29.12 -22.75
N ALA A 18 21.92 -28.51 -23.09
CA ALA A 18 22.96 -29.10 -23.97
C ALA A 18 24.29 -28.30 -23.96
N VAL A 19 25.24 -28.75 -23.13
CA VAL A 19 26.64 -29.11 -23.47
C VAL A 19 27.52 -28.21 -24.40
N SER A 20 28.61 -27.71 -23.79
CA SER A 20 29.99 -27.43 -24.28
C SER A 20 30.32 -26.42 -25.40
N ALA A 21 30.91 -25.29 -25.01
CA ALA A 21 32.22 -24.75 -25.47
C ALA A 21 32.51 -23.40 -24.76
N PRO A 22 33.78 -22.99 -24.50
CA PRO A 22 34.07 -21.74 -23.78
C PRO A 22 33.96 -20.52 -24.69
N SER A 23 32.87 -19.76 -24.56
CA SER A 23 32.66 -18.50 -25.27
C SER A 23 33.08 -17.29 -24.43
N ILE A 24 34.20 -16.66 -24.81
CA ILE A 24 34.79 -15.48 -24.13
C ILE A 24 33.89 -14.20 -24.24
N ALA A 25 32.75 -14.29 -24.93
CA ALA A 25 31.74 -13.25 -25.06
C ALA A 25 30.66 -13.21 -23.94
N LEU A 26 30.79 -14.04 -22.90
CA LEU A 26 29.75 -14.15 -21.85
C LEU A 26 29.60 -12.91 -20.94
N ALA A 27 30.66 -12.11 -20.73
CA ALA A 27 30.66 -11.01 -19.75
C ALA A 27 29.67 -9.87 -20.07
N ASP A 28 29.71 -9.31 -21.30
CA ASP A 28 28.79 -8.24 -21.73
C ASP A 28 27.32 -8.65 -21.66
N ASN A 29 27.02 -9.96 -21.78
CA ASN A 29 25.67 -10.47 -21.69
C ASN A 29 25.11 -10.43 -20.26
N PHE A 30 25.96 -10.53 -19.23
CA PHE A 30 25.53 -10.39 -17.83
C PHE A 30 25.20 -8.95 -17.48
N ASP A 31 26.00 -7.98 -17.92
CA ASP A 31 25.74 -6.56 -17.64
C ASP A 31 24.41 -6.08 -18.26
N GLN A 32 24.11 -6.48 -19.50
CA GLN A 32 22.81 -6.19 -20.13
C GLN A 32 21.64 -6.80 -19.34
N LYS A 33 21.78 -8.04 -18.85
CA LYS A 33 20.75 -8.70 -18.02
C LYS A 33 20.58 -8.00 -16.67
N ILE A 34 21.67 -7.60 -16.02
CA ILE A 34 21.64 -6.87 -14.74
C ILE A 34 21.00 -5.49 -14.94
N GLU A 35 21.31 -4.78 -16.03
CA GLU A 35 20.67 -3.50 -16.36
C GLU A 35 19.16 -3.67 -16.63
N GLN A 36 18.76 -4.72 -17.36
CA GLN A 36 17.35 -5.06 -17.56
C GLN A 36 16.63 -5.35 -16.22
N LYS A 37 17.25 -6.12 -15.32
CA LYS A 37 16.69 -6.37 -13.97
C LYS A 37 16.57 -5.10 -13.14
N ASN A 38 17.56 -4.20 -13.20
CA ASN A 38 17.47 -2.90 -12.54
C ASN A 38 16.31 -2.06 -13.09
N LYS A 39 16.02 -2.11 -14.40
CA LYS A 39 14.83 -1.46 -14.99
C LYS A 39 13.53 -2.08 -14.48
N GLU A 40 13.41 -3.42 -14.50
CA GLU A 40 12.25 -4.14 -13.94
C GLU A 40 12.01 -3.79 -12.46
N ILE A 41 13.05 -3.78 -11.63
CA ILE A 41 12.99 -3.45 -10.19
C ILE A 41 12.56 -1.98 -9.97
N ASN A 42 13.12 -1.04 -10.74
CA ASN A 42 12.77 0.38 -10.61
C ASN A 42 11.32 0.66 -11.05
N GLU A 43 10.83 -0.04 -12.06
CA GLU A 43 9.44 0.05 -12.49
C GLU A 43 8.48 -0.52 -11.44
N LEU A 44 8.81 -1.67 -10.82
CA LEU A 44 8.05 -2.21 -9.69
C LEU A 44 8.03 -1.25 -8.48
N LYS A 45 9.16 -0.61 -8.14
CA LYS A 45 9.24 0.42 -7.07
C LYS A 45 8.36 1.64 -7.40
N SER A 46 8.32 2.06 -8.66
CA SER A 46 7.45 3.15 -9.13
C SER A 46 5.97 2.78 -8.98
N GLN A 47 5.58 1.56 -9.39
CA GLN A 47 4.21 1.05 -9.24
C GLN A 47 3.78 0.95 -7.77
N GLN A 48 4.63 0.42 -6.88
CA GLN A 48 4.36 0.39 -5.43
C GLN A 48 4.19 1.80 -4.83
N THR A 49 4.99 2.76 -5.28
CA THR A 49 4.88 4.17 -4.84
C THR A 49 3.55 4.78 -5.31
N SER A 50 3.17 4.55 -6.57
CA SER A 50 1.86 4.99 -7.10
C SER A 50 0.68 4.36 -6.33
N LEU A 51 0.78 3.08 -5.98
CA LEU A 51 -0.22 2.40 -5.16
C LEU A 51 -0.29 2.94 -3.74
N GLN A 52 0.85 3.27 -3.11
CA GLN A 52 0.83 3.92 -1.79
C GLN A 52 0.12 5.28 -1.84
N THR A 53 0.38 6.10 -2.87
CA THR A 53 -0.33 7.38 -3.03
C THR A 53 -1.83 7.18 -3.20
N LYS A 54 -2.27 6.16 -3.95
CA LYS A 54 -3.69 5.82 -4.09
C LYS A 54 -4.31 5.35 -2.77
N ILE A 55 -3.64 4.48 -2.02
CA ILE A 55 -4.08 4.02 -0.69
C ILE A 55 -4.27 5.22 0.24
N SER A 56 -3.30 6.14 0.29
CA SER A 56 -3.41 7.33 1.16
C SER A 56 -4.42 8.39 0.66
N SER A 57 -4.77 8.41 -0.64
CA SER A 57 -5.95 9.14 -1.13
C SER A 57 -7.24 8.56 -0.57
N LEU A 58 -7.42 7.23 -0.68
CA LEU A 58 -8.60 6.53 -0.17
C LEU A 58 -8.75 6.69 1.35
N GLU A 59 -7.64 6.68 2.11
CA GLU A 59 -7.62 6.98 3.55
C GLU A 59 -8.17 8.38 3.85
N GLY A 60 -7.78 9.38 3.04
CA GLY A 60 -8.30 10.75 3.13
C GLY A 60 -9.78 10.85 2.78
N GLU A 61 -10.22 10.15 1.73
CA GLU A 61 -11.64 10.09 1.31
C GLU A 61 -12.52 9.43 2.40
N ILE A 62 -12.06 8.33 2.99
CA ILE A 62 -12.72 7.64 4.12
C ILE A 62 -12.79 8.56 5.34
N ALA A 63 -11.73 9.32 5.66
CA ALA A 63 -11.75 10.31 6.75
C ALA A 63 -12.74 11.46 6.47
N GLY A 64 -12.86 11.90 5.22
CA GLY A 64 -13.87 12.85 4.76
C GLY A 64 -15.29 12.35 4.99
N ILE A 65 -15.59 11.10 4.56
CA ILE A 65 -16.89 10.47 4.77
C ILE A 65 -17.23 10.34 6.26
N ASN A 66 -16.28 9.89 7.10
CA ASN A 66 -16.50 9.80 8.55
C ASN A 66 -16.77 11.18 9.20
N THR A 67 -16.23 12.27 8.63
CA THR A 67 -16.51 13.64 9.08
C THR A 67 -17.92 14.08 8.66
N GLN A 68 -18.33 13.79 7.43
CA GLN A 68 -19.69 14.06 6.94
C GLN A 68 -20.75 13.27 7.73
N ALA A 69 -20.50 12.00 8.02
CA ALA A 69 -21.39 11.16 8.83
C ALA A 69 -21.60 11.74 10.25
N GLN A 70 -20.53 12.22 10.90
CA GLN A 70 -20.64 12.89 12.21
C GLN A 70 -21.45 14.20 12.13
N ALA A 71 -21.26 15.01 11.09
CA ALA A 71 -22.04 16.23 10.88
C ALA A 71 -23.53 15.94 10.65
N LEU A 72 -23.85 14.87 9.89
CA LEU A 72 -25.21 14.41 9.68
C LEU A 72 -25.86 13.89 10.98
N LEU A 73 -25.14 13.12 11.80
CA LEU A 73 -25.61 12.67 13.12
C LEU A 73 -25.91 13.86 14.06
N ALA A 74 -25.03 14.86 14.11
CA ALA A 74 -25.27 16.07 14.91
C ALA A 74 -26.51 16.85 14.42
N LYS A 75 -26.70 16.97 13.10
CA LYS A 75 -27.90 17.58 12.49
C LYS A 75 -29.17 16.76 12.80
N GLN A 76 -29.09 15.43 12.81
CA GLN A 76 -30.19 14.54 13.14
C GLN A 76 -30.64 14.71 14.60
N VAL A 77 -29.70 14.79 15.56
CA VAL A 77 -30.02 15.04 16.97
C VAL A 77 -30.75 16.38 17.13
N LYS A 78 -30.21 17.46 16.54
CA LYS A 78 -30.82 18.80 16.60
C LYS A 78 -32.23 18.84 15.99
N LEU A 79 -32.45 18.14 14.87
CA LEU A 79 -33.78 18.07 14.25
C LEU A 79 -34.78 17.28 15.11
N ASN A 80 -34.34 16.21 15.78
CA ASN A 80 -35.21 15.49 16.73
C ASN A 80 -35.60 16.39 17.93
N GLU A 81 -34.64 17.13 18.51
CA GLU A 81 -34.91 18.08 19.59
C GLU A 81 -35.89 19.18 19.16
N GLU A 82 -35.72 19.76 17.97
CA GLU A 82 -36.66 20.73 17.39
C GLU A 82 -38.04 20.11 17.15
N THR A 83 -38.11 18.91 16.56
CA THR A 83 -39.38 18.21 16.30
C THR A 83 -40.16 17.93 17.59
N GLU A 84 -39.52 17.50 18.66
CA GLU A 84 -40.20 17.27 19.94
C GLU A 84 -40.66 18.57 20.61
N GLN A 85 -39.92 19.68 20.45
CA GLN A 85 -40.36 21.00 20.91
C GLN A 85 -41.59 21.49 20.11
N LEU A 86 -41.58 21.36 18.79
CA LEU A 86 -42.71 21.74 17.93
C LEU A 86 -43.98 20.91 18.25
N LYS A 87 -43.84 19.61 18.53
CA LYS A 87 -44.95 18.75 18.98
C LYS A 87 -45.56 19.23 20.32
N GLN A 88 -44.72 19.67 21.26
CA GLN A 88 -45.21 20.25 22.52
C GLN A 88 -45.96 21.57 22.25
N GLU A 89 -45.42 22.46 21.40
CA GLU A 89 -46.06 23.70 21.02
C GLU A 89 -47.42 23.49 20.33
N ILE A 90 -47.55 22.46 19.46
CA ILE A 90 -48.81 22.04 18.85
C ILE A 90 -49.85 21.67 19.91
N ALA A 91 -49.52 20.76 20.83
CA ALA A 91 -50.45 20.32 21.88
C ALA A 91 -50.91 21.48 22.78
N ASP A 92 -49.97 22.37 23.11
CA ASP A 92 -50.23 23.60 23.86
C ASP A 92 -51.15 24.58 23.11
N LEU A 93 -51.00 24.70 21.79
CA LEU A 93 -51.89 25.49 20.93
C LEU A 93 -53.28 24.87 20.83
N GLU A 94 -53.41 23.54 20.69
CA GLU A 94 -54.69 22.84 20.65
C GLU A 94 -55.53 23.10 21.91
N VAL A 95 -54.94 22.90 23.09
CA VAL A 95 -55.63 23.15 24.39
C VAL A 95 -56.02 24.63 24.52
N ARG A 96 -55.18 25.56 24.05
CA ARG A 96 -55.50 26.99 24.05
C ARG A 96 -56.64 27.35 23.10
N ILE A 97 -56.69 26.74 21.91
CA ILE A 97 -57.75 26.94 20.90
C ILE A 97 -59.06 26.37 21.43
N GLU A 98 -59.09 25.12 21.90
CA GLU A 98 -60.32 24.45 22.37
C GLU A 98 -60.97 25.22 23.52
N ARG A 99 -60.19 25.59 24.55
CA ARG A 99 -60.68 26.39 25.68
C ARG A 99 -61.24 27.75 25.23
N ARG A 100 -60.66 28.35 24.18
CA ARG A 100 -61.09 29.65 23.66
C ARG A 100 -62.35 29.53 22.81
N GLU A 101 -62.46 28.50 21.98
CA GLU A 101 -63.68 28.18 21.24
C GLU A 101 -64.84 27.83 22.19
N GLU A 102 -64.59 27.08 23.26
CA GLU A 102 -65.60 26.79 24.27
C GLU A 102 -66.06 28.06 24.98
N ALA A 103 -65.14 28.94 25.40
CA ALA A 103 -65.47 30.22 26.02
C ALA A 103 -66.32 31.10 25.09
N ILE A 104 -65.96 31.21 23.80
CA ILE A 104 -66.73 31.95 22.78
C ILE A 104 -68.12 31.31 22.58
N ARG A 105 -68.20 29.97 22.53
CA ARG A 105 -69.46 29.23 22.37
C ARG A 105 -70.40 29.42 23.56
N ASN A 106 -69.85 29.38 24.78
CA ASN A 106 -70.60 29.63 26.02
C ASN A 106 -71.06 31.09 26.09
N GLN A 107 -70.19 32.06 25.77
CA GLN A 107 -70.56 33.48 25.69
C GLN A 107 -71.66 33.73 24.65
N ALA A 108 -71.58 33.12 23.46
CA ALA A 108 -72.62 33.22 22.44
C ALA A 108 -73.94 32.59 22.90
N ARG A 109 -73.89 31.46 23.61
CA ARG A 109 -75.07 30.80 24.19
C ARG A 109 -75.69 31.61 25.32
N ASP A 110 -74.90 32.24 26.19
CA ASP A 110 -75.40 33.13 27.24
C ASP A 110 -76.06 34.36 26.64
N VAL A 111 -75.47 34.97 25.61
CA VAL A 111 -76.12 36.06 24.86
C VAL A 111 -77.40 35.58 24.17
N GLN A 112 -77.48 34.33 23.71
CA GLN A 112 -78.70 33.79 23.09
C GLN A 112 -79.81 33.42 24.08
N VAL A 113 -79.45 32.90 25.26
CA VAL A 113 -80.39 32.33 26.25
C VAL A 113 -80.74 33.33 27.34
N ASN A 114 -79.73 33.95 27.95
CA ASN A 114 -79.88 34.94 29.01
C ASN A 114 -80.00 36.36 28.43
N GLY A 115 -79.33 36.63 27.32
CA GLY A 115 -79.50 37.84 26.50
C GLY A 115 -80.74 37.81 25.59
N SER A 116 -81.88 37.34 26.12
CA SER A 116 -83.19 37.52 25.47
C SER A 116 -83.30 38.97 24.95
N GLN A 117 -83.80 39.17 23.73
CA GLN A 117 -83.59 40.40 22.94
C GLN A 117 -83.77 41.69 23.75
N THR A 118 -84.74 41.70 24.67
CA THR A 118 -84.91 42.76 25.67
C THR A 118 -83.63 43.16 26.39
N THR A 119 -82.88 42.28 27.05
CA THR A 119 -81.73 42.65 27.90
C THR A 119 -80.51 43.24 27.17
N LEU A 120 -80.18 42.75 25.97
CA LEU A 120 -79.07 43.34 25.19
C LEU A 120 -79.47 44.69 24.58
N ILE A 121 -80.75 44.83 24.22
CA ILE A 121 -81.35 46.10 23.79
C ILE A 121 -81.50 47.06 24.98
N ASP A 122 -81.82 46.56 26.18
CA ASP A 122 -82.00 47.33 27.42
C ASP A 122 -80.66 47.84 27.99
N ALA A 123 -79.56 47.11 27.80
CA ALA A 123 -78.20 47.61 28.07
C ALA A 123 -77.76 48.75 27.13
N VAL A 124 -78.43 48.89 25.98
CA VAL A 124 -78.24 49.94 24.97
C VAL A 124 -79.27 51.08 25.15
N LEU A 125 -80.48 50.79 25.67
CA LEU A 125 -81.52 51.77 26.03
C LEU A 125 -81.25 52.47 27.38
N ASN A 126 -80.70 51.75 28.37
CA ASN A 126 -80.23 52.28 29.66
C ASN A 126 -78.77 52.77 29.60
N ALA A 127 -78.26 53.07 28.40
CA ALA A 127 -77.00 53.79 28.26
C ALA A 127 -77.21 55.27 28.65
N ASP A 128 -76.23 55.89 29.29
CA ASP A 128 -76.37 57.27 29.81
C ASP A 128 -76.53 58.32 28.68
N SER A 129 -76.24 57.92 27.43
CA SER A 129 -76.51 58.69 26.22
C SER A 129 -76.52 57.79 24.98
N LEU A 130 -77.02 58.31 23.86
CA LEU A 130 -76.91 57.65 22.54
C LEU A 130 -75.44 57.35 22.15
N THR A 131 -74.49 58.16 22.63
CA THR A 131 -73.05 57.96 22.38
C THR A 131 -72.50 56.77 23.19
N ASP A 132 -72.92 56.62 24.44
CA ASP A 132 -72.57 55.46 25.28
C ASP A 132 -73.18 54.17 24.72
N ALA A 133 -74.44 54.21 24.27
CA ALA A 133 -75.12 53.10 23.58
C ALA A 133 -74.30 52.57 22.38
N ILE A 134 -73.86 53.47 21.50
CA ILE A 134 -73.02 53.15 20.34
C ILE A 134 -71.64 52.63 20.79
N GLY A 135 -71.03 53.27 21.80
CA GLY A 135 -69.75 52.85 22.35
C GLY A 135 -69.75 51.43 22.91
N ARG A 136 -70.81 51.04 23.64
CA ARG A 136 -70.98 49.68 24.19
C ARG A 136 -71.13 48.63 23.09
N VAL A 137 -71.95 48.89 22.06
CA VAL A 137 -72.12 47.99 20.91
C VAL A 137 -70.80 47.84 20.13
N GLN A 138 -70.08 48.95 19.92
CA GLN A 138 -68.79 48.96 19.23
C GLN A 138 -67.74 48.18 20.04
N ALA A 139 -67.65 48.38 21.35
CA ALA A 139 -66.74 47.64 22.23
C ALA A 139 -67.05 46.13 22.24
N MET A 140 -68.32 45.73 22.32
CA MET A 140 -68.75 44.33 22.27
C MET A 140 -68.36 43.68 20.93
N SER A 141 -68.58 44.38 19.81
CA SER A 141 -68.15 43.96 18.47
C SER A 141 -66.63 43.83 18.37
N THR A 142 -65.86 44.81 18.87
CA THR A 142 -64.40 44.75 18.92
C THR A 142 -63.89 43.56 19.74
N ILE A 143 -64.49 43.25 20.89
CA ILE A 143 -64.10 42.09 21.73
C ILE A 143 -64.39 40.76 21.01
N VAL A 144 -65.56 40.63 20.37
CA VAL A 144 -65.92 39.40 19.63
C VAL A 144 -65.04 39.22 18.39
N ASN A 145 -64.75 40.29 17.66
CA ASN A 145 -63.85 40.24 16.50
C ASN A 145 -62.42 39.90 16.94
N ALA A 146 -61.86 40.59 17.93
CA ALA A 146 -60.51 40.30 18.44
C ALA A 146 -60.37 38.88 18.99
N ASN A 147 -61.43 38.28 19.54
CA ASN A 147 -61.42 36.88 19.96
C ASN A 147 -61.47 35.90 18.78
N ASN A 148 -62.25 36.18 17.73
CA ASN A 148 -62.26 35.37 16.50
C ASN A 148 -60.94 35.50 15.73
N ASP A 149 -60.40 36.72 15.64
CA ASP A 149 -59.09 37.00 15.04
C ASP A 149 -58.01 36.21 15.77
N LEU A 150 -58.00 36.21 17.11
CA LEU A 150 -57.00 35.49 17.89
C LEU A 150 -57.16 33.96 17.83
N VAL A 151 -58.38 33.40 17.78
CA VAL A 151 -58.56 31.97 17.45
C VAL A 151 -58.04 31.65 16.05
N THR A 152 -58.27 32.54 15.08
CA THR A 152 -57.81 32.38 13.69
C THR A 152 -56.29 32.44 13.61
N GLN A 153 -55.63 33.40 14.28
CA GLN A 153 -54.18 33.47 14.40
C GLN A 153 -53.62 32.19 15.06
N GLN A 154 -54.19 31.74 16.18
CA GLN A 154 -53.72 30.50 16.83
C GLN A 154 -53.85 29.25 15.94
N LYS A 155 -54.86 29.18 15.06
CA LYS A 155 -54.97 28.11 14.04
C LYS A 155 -53.93 28.24 12.93
N LEU A 156 -53.60 29.46 12.50
CA LEU A 156 -52.54 29.71 11.53
C LEU A 156 -51.15 29.41 12.12
N ASP A 157 -50.90 29.80 13.38
CA ASP A 157 -49.70 29.45 14.14
C ASP A 157 -49.56 27.92 14.23
N LYS A 158 -50.66 27.23 14.59
CA LYS A 158 -50.68 25.76 14.64
C LYS A 158 -50.30 25.14 13.29
N GLN A 159 -50.90 25.59 12.19
CA GLN A 159 -50.56 25.11 10.85
C GLN A 159 -49.08 25.37 10.53
N ALA A 160 -48.55 26.55 10.85
CA ALA A 160 -47.15 26.88 10.59
C ALA A 160 -46.17 26.03 11.44
N VAL A 161 -46.56 25.58 12.63
CA VAL A 161 -45.78 24.65 13.46
C VAL A 161 -45.91 23.20 12.94
N GLU A 162 -47.10 22.77 12.48
CA GLU A 162 -47.31 21.48 11.80
C GLU A 162 -46.47 21.39 10.51
N ASP A 163 -46.50 22.42 9.67
CA ASP A 163 -45.74 22.50 8.42
C ASP A 163 -44.22 22.40 8.69
N LYS A 164 -43.71 23.11 9.72
CA LYS A 164 -42.31 22.98 10.17
C LYS A 164 -41.98 21.60 10.72
N THR A 165 -42.92 20.96 11.42
CA THR A 165 -42.73 19.60 11.95
C THR A 165 -42.56 18.62 10.80
N ALA A 166 -43.42 18.70 9.77
CA ALA A 166 -43.32 17.90 8.56
C ALA A 166 -42.03 18.19 7.75
N GLU A 167 -41.61 19.47 7.68
CA GLU A 167 -40.34 19.85 7.04
C GLU A 167 -39.13 19.23 7.77
N ASN A 168 -39.15 19.21 9.11
CA ASN A 168 -38.08 18.58 9.91
C ASN A 168 -38.09 17.04 9.79
N GLU A 169 -39.26 16.40 9.75
CA GLU A 169 -39.37 14.96 9.48
C GLU A 169 -38.85 14.59 8.09
N ALA A 170 -39.16 15.39 7.06
CA ALA A 170 -38.60 15.21 5.71
C ALA A 170 -37.07 15.35 5.69
N LYS A 171 -36.50 16.35 6.37
CA LYS A 171 -35.05 16.51 6.53
C LYS A 171 -34.41 15.34 7.28
N MET A 172 -35.09 14.75 8.26
CA MET A 172 -34.58 13.55 8.96
C MET A 172 -34.53 12.34 8.03
N ALA A 173 -35.54 12.12 7.19
CA ALA A 173 -35.53 11.08 6.17
C ALA A 173 -34.40 11.28 5.15
N GLU A 174 -34.20 12.50 4.66
CA GLU A 174 -33.09 12.86 3.76
C GLU A 174 -31.71 12.59 4.41
N ILE A 175 -31.55 12.92 5.69
CA ILE A 175 -30.32 12.63 6.44
C ILE A 175 -30.08 11.11 6.54
N GLN A 176 -31.12 10.32 6.77
CA GLN A 176 -31.00 8.87 6.88
C GLN A 176 -30.66 8.21 5.53
N GLU A 177 -31.21 8.70 4.42
CA GLU A 177 -30.79 8.27 3.07
C GLU A 177 -29.32 8.62 2.81
N ASN A 178 -28.89 9.84 3.14
CA ASN A 178 -27.50 10.26 3.02
C ASN A 178 -26.55 9.41 3.90
N GLN A 179 -26.95 9.03 5.12
CA GLN A 179 -26.16 8.13 5.99
C GLN A 179 -25.97 6.75 5.35
N VAL A 180 -27.03 6.17 4.76
CA VAL A 180 -26.95 4.87 4.06
C VAL A 180 -26.05 4.98 2.82
N ALA A 181 -26.15 6.06 2.05
CA ALA A 181 -25.30 6.31 0.89
C ALA A 181 -23.81 6.46 1.28
N LEU A 182 -23.51 7.20 2.35
CA LEU A 182 -22.14 7.37 2.85
C LEU A 182 -21.53 6.07 3.37
N GLU A 183 -22.29 5.24 4.10
CA GLU A 183 -21.76 3.96 4.60
C GLU A 183 -21.55 2.95 3.45
N ALA A 184 -22.41 2.96 2.43
CA ALA A 184 -22.20 2.18 1.20
C ALA A 184 -20.93 2.64 0.46
N GLN A 185 -20.75 3.95 0.28
CA GLN A 185 -19.55 4.52 -0.36
C GLN A 185 -18.28 4.17 0.42
N LYS A 186 -18.31 4.32 1.75
CA LYS A 186 -17.21 3.94 2.65
C LYS A 186 -16.87 2.45 2.54
N GLY A 187 -17.87 1.58 2.45
CA GLY A 187 -17.68 0.14 2.20
C GLY A 187 -16.95 -0.14 0.88
N GLU A 188 -17.30 0.56 -0.20
CA GLU A 188 -16.62 0.44 -1.49
C GLU A 188 -15.17 0.96 -1.44
N LEU A 189 -14.92 2.10 -0.79
CA LEU A 189 -13.56 2.64 -0.61
C LEU A 189 -12.68 1.71 0.24
N VAL A 190 -13.20 1.12 1.33
CA VAL A 190 -12.47 0.15 2.16
C VAL A 190 -12.17 -1.13 1.38
N SER A 191 -13.10 -1.62 0.56
CA SER A 191 -12.85 -2.76 -0.34
C SER A 191 -11.74 -2.45 -1.34
N SER A 192 -11.78 -1.27 -1.97
CA SER A 192 -10.74 -0.80 -2.89
C SER A 192 -9.38 -0.67 -2.20
N GLN A 193 -9.32 -0.10 -0.98
CA GLN A 193 -8.11 0.01 -0.18
C GLN A 193 -7.49 -1.37 0.10
N ALA A 194 -8.31 -2.36 0.45
CA ALA A 194 -7.86 -3.73 0.67
C ALA A 194 -7.33 -4.39 -0.61
N GLU A 195 -8.00 -4.23 -1.76
CA GLU A 195 -7.53 -4.72 -3.06
C GLU A 195 -6.19 -4.09 -3.46
N LEU A 196 -6.02 -2.77 -3.28
CA LEU A 196 -4.75 -2.09 -3.54
C LEU A 196 -3.63 -2.53 -2.58
N ALA A 197 -3.96 -2.80 -1.31
CA ALA A 197 -3.00 -3.31 -0.33
C ALA A 197 -2.50 -4.72 -0.69
N VAL A 198 -3.39 -5.61 -1.13
CA VAL A 198 -3.02 -6.94 -1.65
C VAL A 198 -2.14 -6.82 -2.90
N LEU A 199 -2.51 -5.96 -3.86
CA LEU A 199 -1.71 -5.73 -5.06
C LEU A 199 -0.32 -5.15 -4.73
N LYS A 200 -0.22 -4.24 -3.76
CA LYS A 200 1.06 -3.70 -3.29
C LYS A 200 1.93 -4.78 -2.64
N ALA A 201 1.33 -5.71 -1.88
CA ALA A 201 2.05 -6.84 -1.29
C ALA A 201 2.57 -7.82 -2.37
N ASP A 202 1.76 -8.12 -3.39
CA ASP A 202 2.18 -8.95 -4.53
C ASP A 202 3.35 -8.31 -5.29
N LEU A 203 3.28 -7.01 -5.58
CA LEU A 203 4.40 -6.28 -6.21
C LEU A 203 5.67 -6.24 -5.34
N ALA A 204 5.55 -6.30 -4.00
CA ALA A 204 6.70 -6.41 -3.11
C ALA A 204 7.36 -7.80 -3.19
N ILE A 205 6.56 -8.86 -3.30
CA ILE A 205 7.03 -10.23 -3.56
C ILE A 205 7.72 -10.30 -4.92
N GLN A 206 7.10 -9.77 -5.98
CA GLN A 206 7.70 -9.71 -7.31
C GLN A 206 9.02 -8.94 -7.31
N GLN A 207 9.09 -7.78 -6.65
CA GLN A 207 10.33 -7.02 -6.54
C GLN A 207 11.43 -7.81 -5.82
N SER A 208 11.11 -8.48 -4.71
CA SER A 208 12.07 -9.31 -3.97
C SER A 208 12.60 -10.46 -4.84
N SER A 209 11.75 -11.12 -5.64
CA SER A 209 12.16 -12.12 -6.62
C SER A 209 13.12 -11.54 -7.67
N LYS A 210 12.86 -10.33 -8.19
CA LYS A 210 13.74 -9.67 -9.18
C LYS A 210 15.06 -9.21 -8.58
N GLU A 211 15.07 -8.76 -7.33
CA GLU A 211 16.28 -8.39 -6.59
C GLU A 211 17.19 -9.63 -6.39
N SER A 212 16.60 -10.80 -6.06
CA SER A 212 17.34 -12.08 -5.92
C SER A 212 17.81 -12.67 -7.27
N GLU A 213 16.99 -12.58 -8.34
CA GLU A 213 17.42 -12.91 -9.71
C GLU A 213 18.64 -12.07 -10.13
N LYS A 214 18.67 -10.78 -9.76
CA LYS A 214 19.78 -9.87 -10.05
C LYS A 214 21.04 -10.25 -9.27
N GLU A 215 20.92 -10.55 -7.98
CA GLU A 215 22.03 -11.01 -7.13
C GLU A 215 22.68 -12.29 -7.72
N THR A 216 21.86 -13.26 -8.12
CA THR A 216 22.32 -14.50 -8.77
C THR A 216 23.09 -14.22 -10.08
N LEU A 217 22.64 -13.24 -10.88
CA LEU A 217 23.36 -12.81 -12.09
C LEU A 217 24.69 -12.11 -11.79
N GLN A 218 24.78 -11.38 -10.67
CA GLN A 218 26.01 -10.73 -10.22
C GLN A 218 27.05 -11.77 -9.74
N GLU A 219 26.63 -12.80 -9.02
CA GLU A 219 27.49 -13.94 -8.64
C GLU A 219 28.00 -14.69 -9.89
N GLN A 220 27.11 -15.00 -10.84
CA GLN A 220 27.49 -15.65 -12.11
C GLN A 220 28.47 -14.81 -12.93
N LYS A 221 28.28 -13.48 -12.98
CA LYS A 221 29.22 -12.56 -13.62
C LYS A 221 30.60 -12.63 -12.95
N ALA A 222 30.65 -12.51 -11.62
CA ALA A 222 31.91 -12.54 -10.88
C ALA A 222 32.67 -13.87 -11.05
N ALA A 223 31.96 -15.00 -11.03
CA ALA A 223 32.54 -16.32 -11.30
C ALA A 223 33.08 -16.43 -12.73
N ALA A 224 32.37 -15.94 -13.73
CA ALA A 224 32.82 -15.94 -15.13
C ALA A 224 34.03 -15.02 -15.36
N GLU A 225 34.09 -13.85 -14.69
CA GLU A 225 35.24 -12.95 -14.74
C GLU A 225 36.47 -13.54 -14.07
N ALA A 226 36.31 -14.21 -12.92
CA ALA A 226 37.39 -14.90 -12.21
C ALA A 226 37.96 -16.08 -13.03
N GLU A 227 37.11 -16.89 -13.67
CA GLU A 227 37.56 -17.98 -14.54
C GLU A 227 38.28 -17.44 -15.79
N ARG A 228 37.77 -16.36 -16.41
CA ARG A 228 38.45 -15.70 -17.52
C ARG A 228 39.84 -15.16 -17.12
N ALA A 229 39.96 -14.59 -15.91
CA ALA A 229 41.24 -14.12 -15.39
C ALA A 229 42.23 -15.28 -15.13
N ARG A 230 41.74 -16.43 -14.63
CA ARG A 230 42.55 -17.64 -14.43
C ARG A 230 43.10 -18.17 -15.76
N ILE A 231 42.24 -18.30 -16.78
CA ILE A 231 42.63 -18.77 -18.11
C ILE A 231 43.67 -17.82 -18.74
N ALA A 232 43.45 -16.51 -18.66
CA ALA A 232 44.40 -15.52 -19.21
C ALA A 232 45.78 -15.56 -18.55
N GLU A 233 45.85 -15.83 -17.23
CA GLU A 233 47.12 -15.99 -16.52
C GLU A 233 47.81 -17.32 -16.88
N GLU A 234 47.05 -18.41 -17.03
CA GLU A 234 47.58 -19.71 -17.47
C GLU A 234 48.13 -19.63 -18.91
N GLU A 235 47.43 -18.97 -19.83
CA GLU A 235 47.89 -18.68 -21.19
C GLU A 235 49.16 -17.82 -21.19
N ARG A 236 49.23 -16.79 -20.32
CA ARG A 236 50.42 -15.93 -20.18
C ARG A 236 51.64 -16.71 -19.69
N LEU A 237 51.47 -17.60 -18.71
CA LEU A 237 52.53 -18.47 -18.19
C LEU A 237 52.97 -19.49 -19.24
N ALA A 238 52.05 -20.11 -19.97
CA ALA A 238 52.36 -21.04 -21.05
C ALA A 238 53.13 -20.36 -22.20
N ALA A 239 52.72 -19.16 -22.61
CA ALA A 239 53.42 -18.38 -23.62
C ALA A 239 54.85 -17.98 -23.18
N ALA A 240 55.02 -17.59 -21.91
CA ALA A 240 56.34 -17.29 -21.35
C ALA A 240 57.26 -18.53 -21.31
N ALA A 241 56.72 -19.70 -20.94
CA ALA A 241 57.46 -20.96 -20.95
C ALA A 241 57.87 -21.39 -22.37
N GLN A 242 56.98 -21.25 -23.36
CA GLN A 242 57.30 -21.52 -24.76
C GLN A 242 58.39 -20.58 -25.30
N ALA A 243 58.31 -19.27 -24.99
CA ALA A 243 59.32 -18.31 -25.38
C ALA A 243 60.70 -18.62 -24.78
N ALA A 244 60.76 -18.99 -23.50
CA ALA A 244 61.99 -19.41 -22.84
C ALA A 244 62.58 -20.69 -23.45
N ALA A 245 61.74 -21.69 -23.74
CA ALA A 245 62.17 -22.93 -24.41
C ALA A 245 62.72 -22.68 -25.82
N ALA A 246 62.07 -21.79 -26.59
CA ALA A 246 62.55 -21.39 -27.93
C ALA A 246 63.90 -20.67 -27.87
N GLN A 247 64.12 -19.78 -26.90
CA GLN A 247 65.42 -19.13 -26.68
C GLN A 247 66.51 -20.13 -26.31
N ALA A 248 66.23 -21.08 -25.41
CA ALA A 248 67.18 -22.13 -25.02
C ALA A 248 67.56 -23.03 -26.22
N ALA A 249 66.58 -23.43 -27.05
CA ALA A 249 66.82 -24.22 -28.25
C ALA A 249 67.69 -23.46 -29.28
N ALA A 250 67.45 -22.16 -29.48
CA ALA A 250 68.25 -21.33 -30.38
C ALA A 250 69.71 -21.20 -29.89
N GLN A 251 69.93 -21.03 -28.58
CA GLN A 251 71.28 -20.99 -27.99
C GLN A 251 72.04 -22.32 -28.17
N ALA A 252 71.36 -23.46 -27.97
CA ALA A 252 71.96 -24.79 -28.18
C ALA A 252 72.34 -25.04 -29.66
N GLN A 253 71.53 -24.57 -30.61
CA GLN A 253 71.86 -24.67 -32.03
C GLN A 253 73.07 -23.80 -32.42
N ALA A 254 73.19 -22.59 -31.84
CA ALA A 254 74.35 -21.72 -32.05
C ALA A 254 75.67 -22.32 -31.50
N GLN A 255 75.62 -22.98 -30.33
CA GLN A 255 76.79 -23.69 -29.79
C GLN A 255 77.21 -24.86 -30.69
N THR A 256 76.25 -25.62 -31.23
CA THR A 256 76.53 -26.77 -32.12
C THR A 256 77.21 -26.34 -33.43
N GLN A 257 76.85 -25.19 -34.02
CA GLN A 257 77.53 -24.65 -35.21
C GLN A 257 78.96 -24.17 -34.92
N THR A 258 79.27 -23.81 -33.67
CA THR A 258 80.61 -23.33 -33.30
C THR A 258 81.63 -24.49 -33.23
N GLN A 259 81.20 -25.70 -32.85
CA GLN A 259 82.08 -26.88 -32.79
C GLN A 259 82.41 -27.49 -34.16
N THR A 260 81.58 -27.29 -35.20
CA THR A 260 81.86 -27.81 -36.56
C THR A 260 82.90 -27.01 -37.34
N GLN A 261 83.36 -25.85 -36.84
CA GLN A 261 84.48 -25.10 -37.42
C GLN A 261 85.86 -25.37 -36.79
N THR A 262 85.94 -26.09 -35.66
CA THR A 262 87.23 -26.33 -34.96
C THR A 262 87.85 -27.72 -35.24
N SER A 263 87.21 -28.57 -36.06
CA SER A 263 87.67 -29.94 -36.33
C SER A 263 88.29 -30.14 -37.74
N ILE A 264 89.18 -29.24 -38.17
CA ILE A 264 90.00 -29.45 -39.38
C ILE A 264 91.48 -29.05 -39.18
N GLN A 265 92.17 -29.62 -38.18
CA GLN A 265 93.62 -29.89 -38.28
C GLN A 265 94.13 -30.85 -37.19
N GLY A 266 95.00 -31.81 -37.56
CA GLY A 266 95.96 -32.39 -36.60
C GLY A 266 95.97 -33.89 -36.30
N THR A 267 95.91 -34.79 -37.30
CA THR A 267 96.54 -36.12 -37.20
C THR A 267 98.08 -35.92 -37.10
N THR A 268 98.94 -36.62 -36.34
CA THR A 268 99.07 -38.07 -36.02
C THR A 268 100.16 -38.30 -34.92
N ASN A 269 100.33 -39.55 -34.45
CA ASN A 269 101.54 -40.17 -33.83
C ASN A 269 101.73 -40.25 -32.29
N ASN A 270 101.06 -41.23 -31.69
CA ASN A 270 101.64 -42.41 -31.00
C ASN A 270 102.87 -42.28 -30.06
N THR A 271 102.59 -42.28 -28.74
CA THR A 271 103.08 -43.24 -27.70
C THR A 271 104.59 -43.50 -27.49
N THR A 272 105.08 -43.37 -26.24
CA THR A 272 105.53 -44.48 -25.35
C THR A 272 106.30 -44.00 -24.08
N SER A 273 106.00 -44.62 -22.92
CA SER A 273 106.79 -44.66 -21.65
C SER A 273 106.95 -43.39 -20.79
N ASN A 274 107.14 -43.48 -19.46
CA ASN A 274 106.78 -44.49 -18.43
C ASN A 274 107.11 -43.91 -17.04
N SER A 275 106.22 -43.98 -16.03
CA SER A 275 106.60 -43.95 -14.60
C SER A 275 105.48 -44.41 -13.64
N THR A 276 105.39 -45.72 -13.41
CA THR A 276 104.95 -46.37 -12.14
C THR A 276 105.82 -45.93 -10.94
N ASN A 277 105.52 -46.06 -9.63
CA ASN A 277 104.53 -46.77 -8.76
C ASN A 277 104.70 -46.19 -7.31
N ASN A 278 104.01 -46.54 -6.20
CA ASN A 278 102.73 -47.20 -5.83
C ASN A 278 102.60 -47.17 -4.28
N SER A 279 101.42 -46.90 -3.70
CA SER A 279 100.90 -47.37 -2.37
C SER A 279 99.56 -46.66 -2.03
N SER A 280 98.40 -47.32 -2.07
CA SER A 280 97.74 -48.08 -0.97
C SER A 280 97.05 -47.21 0.09
N ASN A 281 95.70 -47.11 0.08
CA ASN A 281 94.71 -47.79 0.97
C ASN A 281 94.25 -46.87 2.14
N ASP A 282 93.05 -46.92 2.74
CA ASP A 282 91.80 -47.71 2.62
C ASP A 282 90.57 -46.75 2.89
N VAL A 283 89.34 -46.91 2.36
CA VAL A 283 88.17 -47.75 2.81
C VAL A 283 87.74 -47.38 4.27
N VAL A 284 86.47 -47.16 4.67
CA VAL A 284 85.28 -48.06 4.66
C VAL A 284 83.90 -47.34 4.67
N ASN A 285 82.94 -47.98 4.01
CA ASN A 285 81.46 -47.90 4.06
C ASN A 285 80.77 -47.80 5.45
N ASN A 286 79.56 -47.20 5.51
CA ASN A 286 78.40 -47.86 6.14
C ASN A 286 77.03 -47.34 5.61
N SER A 287 76.01 -48.21 5.58
CA SER A 287 74.58 -47.91 5.39
C SER A 287 73.76 -48.65 6.44
N THR A 288 72.73 -48.04 7.04
CA THR A 288 71.74 -48.79 7.84
C THR A 288 70.36 -48.12 7.85
N SER A 289 69.31 -48.92 7.70
CA SER A 289 67.89 -48.53 7.62
C SER A 289 67.17 -48.69 8.96
N ASN A 290 66.07 -47.97 9.22
CA ASN A 290 64.92 -48.56 9.95
C ASN A 290 63.56 -47.81 9.82
N SER A 291 62.53 -48.57 9.43
CA SER A 291 61.10 -48.63 9.86
C SER A 291 60.21 -47.40 10.16
N THR A 292 58.96 -47.53 9.70
CA THR A 292 57.72 -46.78 10.07
C THR A 292 57.05 -47.37 11.34
N PRO A 293 56.05 -46.71 12.00
CA PRO A 293 54.63 -46.92 11.63
C PRO A 293 53.60 -45.79 12.00
N THR A 294 52.43 -45.77 11.32
CA THR A 294 51.08 -45.30 11.79
C THR A 294 50.90 -43.85 12.34
N THR A 295 49.77 -43.12 12.21
CA THR A 295 48.34 -43.46 12.18
C THR A 295 47.51 -42.48 11.32
N PRO A 296 46.31 -42.85 10.83
CA PRO A 296 45.30 -41.89 10.38
C PRO A 296 44.55 -41.26 11.57
N ASN A 297 43.94 -40.08 11.41
CA ASN A 297 42.81 -39.70 12.26
C ASN A 297 41.78 -38.82 11.52
N VAL A 298 40.60 -39.40 11.29
CA VAL A 298 39.40 -38.69 10.86
C VAL A 298 38.61 -38.35 12.13
N VAL A 299 38.23 -37.08 12.31
CA VAL A 299 37.29 -36.69 13.38
C VAL A 299 36.24 -35.74 12.84
N THR A 300 35.03 -36.25 12.64
CA THR A 300 33.71 -35.67 12.95
C THR A 300 32.62 -36.53 12.30
N PRO A 301 31.35 -36.51 12.77
CA PRO A 301 30.82 -35.88 13.98
C PRO A 301 30.11 -36.87 14.92
N SER A 302 29.76 -36.45 16.14
CA SER A 302 28.63 -37.04 16.87
C SER A 302 28.02 -36.04 17.86
N ALA A 303 26.85 -35.50 17.52
CA ALA A 303 25.87 -34.91 18.44
C ALA A 303 24.58 -34.61 17.67
N PRO A 304 23.53 -35.43 17.82
CA PRO A 304 22.15 -34.97 17.70
C PRO A 304 21.65 -34.59 19.09
N GLU A 305 21.22 -33.35 19.30
CA GLU A 305 20.36 -33.06 20.46
C GLU A 305 19.23 -32.11 20.08
N VAL A 306 18.03 -32.55 20.42
CA VAL A 306 16.77 -31.82 20.29
C VAL A 306 16.46 -31.28 21.69
N SER A 307 16.18 -29.99 21.81
CA SER A 307 15.35 -29.50 22.91
C SER A 307 14.14 -28.78 22.33
N THR A 308 12.98 -29.37 22.61
CA THR A 308 11.74 -28.64 22.91
C THR A 308 11.93 -27.74 24.13
#